data_AF-A0A7J7IVD2-F1
#
_entry.id   AF-A0A7J7IVD2-F1
#
_cell.length_a   1.000
_cell.length_b   1.000
_cell.length_c   1.000
_cell.angle_alpha   90.00
_cell.angle_beta   90.00
_cell.angle_gamma   90.00
#
_symmetry.space_group_name_H-M   'P 1'
#
loop_
_entity.id
_entity.type
_entity.pdbx_description
1 polymer ?
#
loop_
_entity_poly.entity_id
_entity_poly.type
_entity_poly.pdbx_seq_one_letter_code
_entity_poly.pdbx_strand_id
1 'polypeptide(L)'
;MAAGMLVAIIMEIQQCMSVILAIFCLETLLSPVSLMGTATSCGRPPYVEHGSFKVTSGYKFTDHVEYTCFSDFMLNGVNFAVCLSNGSWSKPPSCLPAARKCNRKSNTPFRYFPNV
;
A
#
# COMPACT_ATOMS: atom_id res chain seq x y z
N MET A 1 -8.23 69.58 -17.18
CA MET A 1 -8.91 68.29 -17.47
C MET A 1 -7.93 67.17 -17.90
N ALA A 2 -6.62 67.31 -17.70
CA ALA A 2 -5.62 66.31 -18.11
C ALA A 2 -5.10 65.39 -16.98
N ALA A 3 -5.34 65.73 -15.71
CA ALA A 3 -4.91 64.91 -14.57
C ALA A 3 -5.75 63.62 -14.37
N GLY A 4 -6.98 63.59 -14.91
CA GLY A 4 -7.88 62.43 -14.77
C GLY A 4 -7.55 61.26 -15.69
N MET A 5 -6.93 61.50 -16.86
CA MET A 5 -6.56 60.41 -17.78
C MET A 5 -5.35 59.59 -17.29
N LEU A 6 -4.39 60.22 -16.61
CA LEU A 6 -3.25 59.50 -16.01
C LEU A 6 -3.69 58.60 -14.85
N VAL A 7 -4.67 59.03 -14.04
CA VAL A 7 -5.23 58.19 -12.95
C VAL A 7 -5.99 56.99 -13.51
N ALA A 8 -6.69 57.14 -14.64
CA ALA A 8 -7.37 56.03 -15.32
C ALA A 8 -6.37 55.00 -15.91
N ILE A 9 -5.26 55.46 -16.50
CA ILE A 9 -4.19 54.57 -17.01
C ILE A 9 -3.48 53.85 -15.85
N ILE A 10 -3.28 54.51 -14.70
CA ILE A 10 -2.71 53.88 -13.49
C ILE A 10 -3.69 52.84 -12.89
N MET A 11 -5.01 53.07 -12.92
CA MET A 11 -6.02 52.10 -12.47
C MET A 11 -6.15 50.88 -13.41
N GLU A 12 -5.96 51.04 -14.71
CA GLU A 12 -5.89 49.94 -15.71
C GLU A 12 -4.63 49.06 -15.54
N ILE A 13 -3.47 49.65 -15.22
CA ILE A 13 -2.22 48.92 -14.97
C ILE A 13 -2.28 48.14 -13.64
N GLN A 14 -3.00 48.64 -12.63
CA GLN A 14 -3.18 47.93 -11.34
C GLN A 14 -4.15 46.74 -11.43
N GLN A 15 -5.15 46.78 -12.32
CA GLN A 15 -6.03 45.63 -12.54
C GLN A 15 -5.34 44.48 -13.29
N CYS A 16 -4.34 44.77 -14.13
CA CYS A 16 -3.52 43.74 -14.81
C CYS A 16 -2.61 42.94 -13.86
N MET A 17 -2.06 43.57 -12.80
CA MET A 17 -1.15 42.92 -11.85
C MET A 17 -1.84 41.82 -11.02
N SER A 18 -3.15 41.95 -10.78
CA SER A 18 -3.96 40.92 -10.10
C SER A 18 -4.28 39.72 -10.99
N VAL A 19 -4.40 39.92 -12.31
CA VAL A 19 -4.68 38.82 -13.27
C VAL A 19 -3.41 38.03 -13.62
N ILE A 20 -2.26 38.71 -13.67
CA ILE A 20 -0.95 38.04 -13.90
C ILE A 20 -0.62 37.11 -12.72
N LEU A 21 -0.90 37.51 -11.47
CA LEU A 21 -0.74 36.64 -10.30
C LEU A 21 -1.72 35.44 -10.29
N ALA A 22 -2.88 35.56 -10.94
CA ALA A 22 -3.83 34.46 -11.10
C ALA A 22 -3.43 33.50 -12.24
N ILE A 23 -2.78 33.98 -13.30
CA ILE A 23 -2.25 33.14 -14.39
C ILE A 23 -1.03 32.35 -13.93
N PHE A 24 -0.19 32.91 -13.04
CA PHE A 24 0.91 32.16 -12.40
C PHE A 24 0.44 30.99 -11.52
N CYS A 25 -0.85 30.90 -11.16
CA CYS A 25 -1.39 29.71 -10.50
C CYS A 25 -1.61 28.53 -11.47
N LEU A 26 -1.72 28.75 -12.79
CA LEU A 26 -1.99 27.67 -13.75
C LEU A 26 -0.71 26.97 -14.28
N GLU A 27 0.48 27.56 -14.09
CA GLU A 27 1.78 26.91 -14.38
C GLU A 27 2.39 26.17 -13.18
N THR A 28 1.66 26.08 -12.06
CA THR A 28 2.00 25.14 -10.98
C THR A 28 1.84 23.67 -11.38
N LEU A 29 1.31 23.40 -12.58
CA LEU A 29 1.32 22.08 -13.22
C LEU A 29 2.72 21.61 -13.67
N LEU A 30 3.74 22.48 -13.62
CA LEU A 30 5.17 22.09 -13.59
C LEU A 30 5.66 22.02 -12.14
N SER A 31 4.99 21.23 -11.31
CA SER A 31 5.48 20.97 -9.96
C SER A 31 6.75 20.12 -10.04
N PRO A 32 7.88 20.48 -9.38
CA PRO A 32 8.96 19.53 -9.08
C PRO A 32 8.53 18.42 -8.09
N VAL A 33 7.24 18.32 -7.79
CA VAL A 33 6.61 17.27 -6.98
C VAL A 33 6.53 15.93 -7.72
N SER A 34 7.06 15.82 -8.95
CA SER A 34 7.26 14.51 -9.61
C SER A 34 8.63 13.88 -9.34
N LEU A 35 9.53 14.55 -8.59
CA LEU A 35 10.86 14.04 -8.23
C LEU A 35 11.11 13.94 -6.72
N MET A 36 10.09 14.15 -5.90
CA MET A 36 10.12 13.60 -4.55
C MET A 36 9.78 12.13 -4.66
N GLY A 37 10.81 11.29 -4.76
CA GLY A 37 10.69 9.89 -4.38
C GLY A 37 10.25 9.84 -2.92
N THR A 38 8.95 9.99 -2.68
CA THR A 38 8.38 9.79 -1.36
C THR A 38 8.71 8.34 -1.04
N ALA A 39 9.60 8.14 -0.07
CA ALA A 39 9.97 6.82 0.36
C ALA A 39 8.67 6.07 0.65
N THR A 40 8.32 5.17 -0.27
CA THR A 40 6.98 4.60 -0.30
C THR A 40 6.93 3.63 0.85
N SER A 41 6.32 4.10 1.95
CA SER A 41 6.11 3.28 3.12
C SER A 41 4.80 2.54 2.93
N CYS A 42 4.84 1.22 2.99
CA CYS A 42 3.66 0.43 3.17
C CYS A 42 2.98 0.78 4.50
N GLY A 43 1.65 0.69 4.51
CA GLY A 43 0.87 0.77 5.74
C GLY A 43 1.00 -0.51 6.57
N ARG A 44 0.01 -0.76 7.43
CA ARG A 44 -0.03 -1.98 8.24
C ARG A 44 -0.12 -3.24 7.34
N PRO A 45 0.65 -4.30 7.62
CA PRO A 45 0.56 -5.58 6.93
C PRO A 45 -0.85 -6.16 6.92
N PRO A 46 -1.22 -6.89 5.85
CA PRO A 46 -2.50 -7.57 5.78
C PRO A 46 -2.62 -8.61 6.89
N TYR A 47 -3.82 -8.70 7.45
CA TYR A 47 -4.16 -9.69 8.47
C TYR A 47 -4.22 -11.10 7.87
N VAL A 48 -3.75 -12.09 8.63
CA VAL A 48 -3.79 -13.51 8.26
C VAL A 48 -4.51 -14.27 9.37
N GLU A 49 -5.57 -14.98 9.00
CA GLU A 49 -6.32 -15.86 9.90
C GLU A 49 -5.41 -16.95 10.49
N HIS A 50 -5.57 -17.25 11.77
CA HIS A 50 -4.78 -18.25 12.49
C HIS A 50 -3.26 -18.03 12.44
N GLY A 51 -2.84 -16.77 12.26
CA GLY A 51 -1.45 -16.37 12.26
C GLY A 51 -1.22 -15.02 12.94
N SER A 52 0.05 -14.75 13.20
CA SER A 52 0.60 -13.47 13.63
C SER A 52 1.70 -13.05 12.66
N PHE A 53 2.12 -11.79 12.75
CA PHE A 53 3.26 -11.29 11.99
C PHE A 53 4.23 -10.55 12.91
N LYS A 54 5.51 -10.57 12.52
CA LYS A 54 6.58 -9.82 13.14
C LYS A 54 7.23 -8.93 12.09
N VAL A 55 7.46 -7.67 12.47
CA VAL A 55 8.15 -6.72 11.61
C VAL A 55 9.66 -6.97 11.71
N THR A 56 10.30 -7.27 10.57
CA THR A 56 11.72 -7.63 10.53
C THR A 56 12.59 -6.42 10.19
N SER A 57 12.26 -5.71 9.10
CA SER A 57 13.09 -4.57 8.63
C SER A 57 12.37 -3.22 8.66
N GLY A 58 11.03 -3.22 8.68
CA GLY A 58 10.23 -1.99 8.78
C GLY A 58 9.01 -2.02 7.86
N TYR A 59 8.70 -0.84 7.30
CA TYR A 59 7.53 -0.60 6.45
C TYR A 59 7.89 0.09 5.13
N LYS A 60 9.17 0.28 4.80
CA LYS A 60 9.62 0.97 3.59
C LYS A 60 9.66 0.03 2.38
N PHE A 61 9.72 0.59 1.17
CA PHE A 61 9.97 -0.18 -0.05
C PHE A 61 11.13 -1.18 0.15
N THR A 62 10.94 -2.43 -0.26
CA THR A 62 11.84 -3.60 -0.04
C THR A 62 11.87 -4.17 1.37
N ASP A 63 11.24 -3.53 2.36
CA ASP A 63 11.12 -4.11 3.69
C ASP A 63 10.21 -5.32 3.68
N HIS A 64 10.46 -6.22 4.64
CA HIS A 64 9.69 -7.45 4.79
C HIS A 64 9.19 -7.65 6.23
N VAL A 65 8.07 -8.34 6.30
CA VAL A 65 7.46 -8.79 7.55
C VAL A 65 7.29 -10.29 7.48
N GLU A 66 7.62 -10.96 8.57
CA GLU A 66 7.56 -12.42 8.66
C GLU A 66 6.27 -12.84 9.36
N TYR A 67 5.57 -13.79 8.76
CA TYR A 67 4.34 -14.37 9.25
C TYR A 67 4.61 -15.71 9.94
N THR A 68 3.95 -15.90 11.07
CA THR A 68 4.01 -17.10 11.89
C THR A 68 2.61 -17.60 12.16
N CYS A 69 2.34 -18.87 11.84
CA CYS A 69 1.04 -19.49 12.15
C CYS A 69 0.98 -19.92 13.62
N PHE A 70 -0.23 -19.96 14.18
CA PHE A 70 -0.45 -20.48 15.53
C PHE A 70 -0.23 -22.00 15.60
N SER A 71 -0.08 -22.51 16.82
CA SER A 71 -0.04 -23.94 17.11
C SER A 71 -1.21 -24.65 16.44
N ASP A 72 -0.96 -25.83 15.86
CA ASP A 72 -1.89 -26.63 15.05
C ASP A 72 -2.17 -26.12 13.63
N PHE A 73 -1.52 -25.04 13.18
CA PHE A 73 -1.56 -24.56 11.79
C PHE A 73 -0.18 -24.64 11.12
N MET A 74 -0.18 -24.90 9.81
CA MET A 74 1.00 -24.91 8.95
C MET A 74 0.93 -23.77 7.95
N LEU A 75 2.08 -23.14 7.74
CA LEU A 75 2.24 -22.05 6.79
C LEU A 75 2.24 -22.59 5.36
N ASN A 76 1.31 -22.09 4.55
CA ASN A 76 1.19 -22.41 3.14
C ASN A 76 1.61 -21.21 2.29
N GLY A 77 2.72 -21.36 1.57
CA GLY A 77 3.32 -20.32 0.74
C GLY A 77 4.57 -19.70 1.38
N VAL A 78 4.85 -18.44 1.03
CA VAL A 78 6.03 -17.71 1.49
C VAL A 78 5.75 -17.14 2.88
N ASN A 79 6.63 -17.40 3.85
CA ASN A 79 6.45 -16.94 5.23
C ASN A 79 6.68 -15.43 5.42
N PHE A 80 6.90 -14.66 4.37
CA PHE A 80 7.10 -13.22 4.47
C PHE A 80 6.31 -12.48 3.40
N ALA A 81 5.91 -11.25 3.72
CA ALA A 81 5.42 -10.30 2.74
C ALA A 81 6.42 -9.15 2.59
N VAL A 82 6.60 -8.68 1.35
CA VAL A 82 7.52 -7.60 1.00
C VAL A 82 6.72 -6.36 0.64
N CYS A 83 7.19 -5.20 1.08
CA CYS A 83 6.63 -3.92 0.71
C CYS A 83 7.00 -3.55 -0.73
N LEU A 84 5.98 -3.43 -1.58
CA LEU A 84 6.13 -3.10 -2.99
C LEU A 84 6.28 -1.59 -3.20
N SER A 85 6.81 -1.20 -4.36
CA SER A 85 6.98 0.21 -4.74
C SER A 85 5.66 0.97 -4.90
N ASN A 86 4.53 0.27 -4.95
CA ASN A 86 3.19 0.89 -4.97
C ASN A 86 2.64 1.18 -3.56
N GLY A 87 3.40 0.91 -2.49
CA GLY A 87 2.96 1.11 -1.10
C GLY A 87 2.02 0.05 -0.56
N SER A 88 1.89 -1.08 -1.26
CA SER A 88 1.13 -2.25 -0.83
C SER A 88 2.06 -3.42 -0.50
N TRP A 89 1.60 -4.29 0.41
CA TRP A 89 2.29 -5.53 0.72
C TRP A 89 2.08 -6.58 -0.37
N SER A 90 3.08 -7.42 -0.62
CA SER A 90 2.94 -8.60 -1.45
C SER A 90 1.93 -9.59 -0.86
N LYS A 91 1.52 -10.58 -1.66
CA LYS A 91 0.57 -11.62 -1.24
C LYS A 91 1.02 -12.30 0.07
N PRO A 92 0.21 -12.26 1.15
CA PRO A 92 0.55 -12.92 2.41
C PRO A 92 0.35 -14.44 2.33
N PRO A 93 0.99 -15.22 3.21
CA PRO A 93 0.74 -16.66 3.32
C PRO A 93 -0.64 -16.96 3.88
N SER A 94 -1.03 -18.23 3.75
CA SER A 94 -2.23 -18.76 4.42
C SER A 94 -1.82 -19.74 5.50
N CYS A 95 -2.44 -19.65 6.68
CA CYS A 95 -2.28 -20.66 7.72
C CYS A 95 -3.39 -21.70 7.56
N LEU A 96 -3.00 -22.91 7.16
CA LEU A 96 -3.93 -24.03 7.00
C LEU A 96 -3.81 -24.95 8.21
N PRO A 97 -4.89 -25.62 8.66
CA PRO A 97 -4.79 -26.62 9.72
C PRO A 97 -3.69 -27.61 9.37
N ALA A 98 -2.77 -27.84 10.31
CA ALA A 98 -1.71 -28.82 10.13
C ALA A 98 -2.39 -30.15 9.84
N ALA A 99 -2.29 -30.61 8.58
CA ALA A 99 -2.77 -31.93 8.23
C ALA A 99 -2.05 -32.87 9.18
N ARG A 100 -2.80 -33.47 10.12
CA ARG A 100 -2.30 -34.59 10.93
C ARG A 100 -1.59 -35.47 9.92
N LYS A 101 -0.29 -35.69 10.10
CA LYS A 101 0.43 -36.66 9.27
C LYS A 101 -0.47 -37.89 9.28
N CYS A 102 -1.09 -38.18 8.14
CA CYS A 102 -1.74 -39.46 7.98
C CYS A 102 -0.58 -40.42 8.07
N ASN A 103 -0.30 -40.93 9.26
CA ASN A 103 0.51 -42.11 9.41
C ASN A 103 -0.35 -43.24 8.85
N ARG A 104 -0.47 -43.27 7.51
CA ARG A 104 -0.95 -44.41 6.77
C ARG A 104 0.13 -45.49 6.92
N LYS A 105 0.20 -46.09 8.10
CA LYS A 105 0.17 -47.56 8.17
C LYS A 105 -1.26 -47.97 7.82
N SER A 106 -1.68 -47.66 6.59
CA SER A 106 -3.00 -48.01 6.07
C SER A 106 -2.94 -49.47 5.68
N ASN A 107 -3.16 -50.33 6.68
CA ASN A 107 -3.64 -51.69 6.45
C ASN A 107 -5.10 -51.84 6.91
N THR A 108 -5.86 -50.74 6.90
CA THR A 108 -7.30 -50.76 7.15
C THR A 108 -8.02 -50.85 5.81
N PRO A 109 -8.73 -51.95 5.50
CA PRO A 109 -9.47 -52.08 4.26
C PRO A 109 -10.59 -51.04 4.26
N PHE A 110 -10.79 -50.40 3.11
CA PHE A 110 -11.86 -49.43 2.86
C PHE A 110 -13.21 -50.01 3.31
N ARG A 111 -13.68 -49.63 4.50
CA ARG A 111 -15.07 -49.87 4.88
C ARG A 111 -15.92 -48.91 4.07
N TYR A 112 -16.52 -49.44 3.01
CA TYR A 112 -17.72 -48.90 2.38
C TYR A 112 -18.78 -48.78 3.49
N PHE A 113 -19.18 -47.57 3.84
CA PHE A 113 -20.32 -47.34 4.72
C PHE A 113 -21.57 -47.38 3.84
N PRO A 114 -22.41 -48.43 3.87
CA PRO A 114 -23.73 -48.34 3.28
C PRO A 114 -24.55 -47.39 4.15
N ASN A 115 -25.11 -46.35 3.53
CA ASN A 115 -26.07 -45.46 4.15
C ASN A 115 -27.24 -46.30 4.71
N VAL A 116 -27.47 -46.23 6.02
CA VAL A 116 -28.73 -46.60 6.69
C VAL A 116 -29.49 -45.32 6.96
#